data_AF-A0A553I4G1-F1
#
_entry.id   AF-A0A553I4G1-F1
#
_cell.length_a   1.000
_cell.length_b   1.000
_cell.length_c   1.000
_cell.angle_alpha   90.00
_cell.angle_beta   90.00
_cell.angle_gamma   90.00
#
_symmetry.space_group_name_H-M   'P 1'
#
loop_
_entity.id
_entity.type
_entity.pdbx_description
1 polymer ?
#
loop_
_entity_poly.entity_id
_entity_poly.type
_entity_poly.pdbx_seq_one_letter_code
_entity_poly.pdbx_strand_id
1 'polypeptide(L)'
;MTPRTNTNLEILAILVDFYDEEEGEYHVLVDVTYPLFEFLVIAKFIKFPWQAQYFEAETTTYKWVKGQGVGPKLLDHIMEAGRCIGFIVDNVDGARAAKVADLSACQSALAKLQSLGIVHGDINKHNFLKHNGKATLIDFESARKSSNEVQFESEFQRLENLSSDTSGRGGVRIPEEEGMPNATILLNG
;
A
#
# COMPACT_ATOMS: atom_id res chain seq x y z
N MET A 1 -22.32 4.73 -23.99
CA MET A 1 -20.88 5.08 -23.97
C MET A 1 -20.13 3.78 -24.18
N THR A 2 -19.27 3.72 -25.20
CA THR A 2 -18.41 2.57 -25.48
C THR A 2 -17.29 2.50 -24.44
N PRO A 3 -16.98 1.32 -23.87
CA PRO A 3 -15.81 1.16 -23.01
C PRO A 3 -14.56 1.51 -23.83
N ARG A 4 -13.74 2.45 -23.35
CA ARG A 4 -12.44 2.74 -23.97
C ARG A 4 -11.45 1.69 -23.47
N THR A 5 -11.23 0.63 -24.24
CA THR A 5 -10.13 -0.31 -24.00
C THR A 5 -8.82 0.38 -24.42
N ASN A 6 -8.07 0.92 -23.46
CA ASN A 6 -6.73 1.45 -23.69
C ASN A 6 -5.67 0.46 -23.20
N THR A 7 -4.86 -0.02 -24.13
CA THR A 7 -4.00 -1.20 -24.04
C THR A 7 -2.56 -0.90 -23.58
N ASN A 8 -2.27 0.31 -23.12
CA ASN A 8 -0.87 0.73 -22.90
C ASN A 8 -0.62 1.02 -21.42
N LEU A 9 -0.31 -0.04 -20.67
CA LEU A 9 0.29 0.04 -19.35
C LEU A 9 1.81 -0.09 -19.54
N GLU A 10 2.56 1.01 -19.40
CA GLU A 10 4.02 0.95 -19.44
C GLU A 10 4.53 0.69 -18.02
N ILE A 11 5.02 -0.52 -17.79
CA ILE A 11 5.62 -0.98 -16.53
C ILE A 11 7.05 -0.45 -16.49
N LEU A 12 7.29 0.57 -15.67
CA LEU A 12 8.60 1.23 -15.50
C LEU A 12 9.49 0.52 -14.47
N ALA A 13 8.90 -0.14 -13.47
CA ALA A 13 9.61 -0.96 -12.49
C ALA A 13 8.63 -1.88 -11.77
N ILE A 14 9.10 -3.05 -11.32
CA ILE A 14 8.38 -3.89 -10.36
C ILE A 14 9.17 -3.87 -9.06
N LEU A 15 8.59 -3.31 -7.99
CA LEU A 15 9.06 -3.60 -6.64
C LEU A 15 8.40 -4.89 -6.21
N VAL A 16 9.20 -5.85 -5.78
CA VAL A 16 8.75 -7.06 -5.12
C VAL A 16 9.06 -6.88 -3.66
N ASP A 17 8.05 -6.86 -2.79
CA ASP A 17 8.32 -7.02 -1.37
C ASP A 17 8.69 -8.48 -1.08
N PHE A 18 9.74 -8.68 -0.30
CA PHE A 18 10.19 -10.02 0.11
C PHE A 18 10.02 -10.09 1.63
N TYR A 19 8.81 -10.31 2.09
CA TYR A 19 8.59 -10.71 3.48
C TYR A 19 8.72 -12.22 3.60
N ASP A 20 9.85 -12.63 4.19
CA ASP A 20 10.20 -13.96 4.68
C ASP A 20 10.22 -15.13 3.68
N GLU A 21 11.27 -15.95 3.79
CA GLU A 21 11.52 -17.11 2.90
C GLU A 21 10.50 -18.25 3.10
N GLU A 22 9.62 -18.17 4.09
CA GLU A 22 8.63 -19.22 4.39
C GLU A 22 7.22 -18.95 3.82
N GLU A 23 6.81 -17.69 3.58
CA GLU A 23 5.55 -17.36 2.89
C GLU A 23 5.72 -16.08 2.04
N GLY A 24 6.45 -16.22 0.93
CA GLY A 24 6.76 -15.10 0.03
C GLY A 24 5.52 -14.41 -0.52
N GLU A 25 5.11 -13.30 0.12
CA GLU A 25 4.19 -12.34 -0.44
C GLU A 25 4.92 -11.44 -1.43
N TYR A 26 4.96 -11.87 -2.70
CA TYR A 26 5.42 -11.04 -3.80
C TYR A 26 4.35 -9.97 -4.08
N HIS A 27 4.39 -8.83 -3.38
CA HIS A 27 3.64 -7.65 -3.80
C HIS A 27 4.33 -7.11 -5.05
N VAL A 28 3.76 -7.36 -6.23
CA VAL A 28 4.21 -6.73 -7.48
C VAL A 28 3.69 -5.30 -7.46
N LEU A 29 4.50 -4.36 -7.00
CA LEU A 29 4.22 -2.93 -7.13
C LEU A 29 4.76 -2.47 -8.46
N VAL A 30 3.87 -2.13 -9.38
CA VAL A 30 4.31 -1.66 -10.68
C VAL A 30 4.31 -0.15 -10.71
N ASP A 31 5.48 0.45 -10.95
CA ASP A 31 5.60 1.83 -11.36
C ASP A 31 5.03 1.94 -12.77
N VAL A 32 3.88 2.59 -12.94
CA VAL A 32 3.22 2.69 -14.24
C VAL A 32 3.09 4.15 -14.68
N THR A 33 3.39 4.42 -15.96
CA THR A 33 2.76 5.56 -16.66
C THR A 33 1.61 5.04 -17.51
N TYR A 34 0.41 5.54 -17.25
CA TYR A 34 -0.81 5.13 -17.95
C TYR A 34 -1.42 6.37 -18.60
N PRO A 35 -1.99 6.29 -19.83
CA PRO A 35 -2.57 7.46 -20.47
C PRO A 35 -3.68 8.19 -19.67
N LEU A 36 -4.26 7.56 -18.63
CA LEU A 36 -5.19 8.23 -17.70
C LEU A 36 -4.52 8.93 -16.51
N PHE A 37 -3.26 8.60 -16.20
CA PHE A 37 -2.52 9.18 -15.09
C PHE A 37 -1.26 9.89 -15.61
N GLU A 38 -1.25 11.22 -15.53
CA GLU A 38 -0.09 12.05 -15.89
C GLU A 38 1.05 11.98 -14.85
N PHE A 39 0.96 11.05 -13.88
CA PHE A 39 1.84 10.92 -12.73
C PHE A 39 2.05 9.46 -12.36
N LEU A 40 3.11 9.18 -11.59
CA LEU A 40 3.47 7.84 -11.15
C LEU A 40 2.40 7.25 -10.23
N VAL A 41 2.03 6.00 -10.48
CA VAL A 41 1.08 5.24 -9.66
C VAL A 41 1.67 3.90 -9.26
N ILE A 42 1.11 3.33 -8.19
CA ILE A 42 1.47 2.01 -7.69
C ILE A 42 0.30 1.07 -7.93
N ALA A 43 0.53 0.02 -8.71
CA ALA A 43 -0.45 -1.05 -8.92
C ALA A 43 -0.11 -2.25 -8.03
N LYS A 44 -1.09 -2.79 -7.28
CA LYS A 44 -0.99 -4.04 -6.51
C LYS A 44 -1.84 -5.13 -7.17
N PHE A 45 -1.34 -6.36 -7.27
CA PHE A 45 -2.02 -7.49 -7.92
C PHE A 45 -2.29 -8.66 -6.99
N ILE A 46 -3.46 -9.28 -7.17
CA ILE A 46 -3.83 -10.55 -6.55
C ILE A 46 -3.17 -11.67 -7.34
N LYS A 47 -2.11 -12.27 -6.78
CA LYS A 47 -1.42 -13.40 -7.41
C LYS A 47 -2.16 -14.71 -7.19
N PHE A 48 -2.70 -14.89 -5.99
CA PHE A 48 -3.36 -16.12 -5.58
C PHE A 48 -4.78 -15.89 -5.07
N PRO A 49 -5.71 -16.84 -5.25
CA PRO A 49 -7.11 -16.66 -4.83
C PRO A 49 -7.30 -16.34 -3.34
N TRP A 50 -6.46 -16.91 -2.47
CA TRP A 50 -6.56 -16.67 -1.02
C TRP A 50 -6.19 -15.24 -0.61
N GLN A 51 -5.48 -14.49 -1.47
CA GLN A 51 -5.13 -13.10 -1.22
C GLN A 51 -6.29 -12.14 -1.46
N ALA A 52 -7.37 -12.59 -2.12
CA ALA A 52 -8.52 -11.74 -2.43
C ALA A 52 -9.12 -11.07 -1.19
N GLN A 53 -9.22 -11.80 -0.07
CA GLN A 53 -9.76 -11.25 1.19
C GLN A 53 -8.90 -10.11 1.75
N TYR A 54 -7.57 -10.18 1.63
CA TYR A 54 -6.65 -9.14 2.09
C TYR A 54 -6.75 -7.87 1.24
N PHE A 55 -6.86 -8.05 -0.08
CA PHE A 55 -7.11 -6.94 -1.02
C PHE A 55 -8.48 -6.28 -0.80
N GLU A 56 -9.52 -7.08 -0.52
CA GLU A 56 -10.84 -6.56 -0.18
C GLU A 56 -10.81 -5.76 1.13
N ALA A 57 -10.08 -6.24 2.15
CA ALA A 57 -9.88 -5.52 3.41
C ALA A 57 -9.11 -4.21 3.20
N GLU A 58 -8.02 -4.23 2.43
CA GLU A 58 -7.21 -3.04 2.16
C GLU A 58 -8.00 -1.99 1.36
N THR A 59 -8.66 -2.38 0.25
CA THR A 59 -9.49 -1.47 -0.55
C THR A 59 -10.69 -0.93 0.22
N THR A 60 -11.26 -1.73 1.13
CA THR A 60 -12.32 -1.28 2.05
C THR A 60 -11.78 -0.24 3.03
N THR A 61 -10.58 -0.43 3.56
CA THR A 61 -9.93 0.54 4.43
C THR A 61 -9.62 1.84 3.69
N TYR A 62 -9.13 1.78 2.44
CA TYR A 62 -8.95 2.96 1.60
C TYR A 62 -10.25 3.76 1.41
N LYS A 63 -11.42 3.10 1.34
CA LYS A 63 -12.72 3.78 1.31
C LYS A 63 -12.99 4.50 2.63
N TRP A 64 -12.65 3.92 3.78
CA TRP A 64 -12.84 4.55 5.08
C TRP A 64 -11.92 5.76 5.31
N VAL A 65 -10.69 5.73 4.79
CA VAL A 65 -9.71 6.81 4.97
C VAL A 65 -9.69 7.83 3.82
N LYS A 66 -10.62 7.70 2.85
CA LYS A 66 -10.68 8.56 1.66
C LYS A 66 -10.77 10.03 2.06
N GLY A 67 -9.87 10.85 1.51
CA GLY A 67 -9.81 12.29 1.77
C GLY A 67 -9.30 12.67 3.16
N GLN A 68 -9.02 11.69 4.03
CA GLN A 68 -8.47 11.96 5.35
C GLN A 68 -6.96 12.19 5.26
N GLY A 69 -6.25 11.67 4.26
CA GLY A 69 -4.79 11.80 4.18
C GLY A 69 -4.09 11.01 5.29
N VAL A 70 -4.54 9.77 5.48
CA VAL A 70 -3.94 8.76 6.36
C VAL A 70 -3.03 7.83 5.54
N GLY A 71 -3.55 7.37 4.39
CA GLY A 71 -2.83 6.56 3.41
C GLY A 71 -2.76 7.22 2.02
N PRO A 72 -2.14 6.54 1.05
CA PRO A 72 -2.30 6.82 -0.37
C PRO A 72 -3.77 6.91 -0.79
N LYS A 73 -4.05 7.56 -1.91
CA LYS A 73 -5.37 7.58 -2.53
C LYS A 73 -5.54 6.32 -3.36
N LEU A 74 -6.58 5.56 -3.09
CA LEU A 74 -7.08 4.56 -4.03
C LEU A 74 -7.61 5.28 -5.28
N LEU A 75 -6.98 5.00 -6.42
CA LEU A 75 -7.29 5.59 -7.71
C LEU A 75 -8.31 4.75 -8.47
N ASP A 76 -8.06 3.44 -8.60
CA ASP A 76 -8.95 2.54 -9.34
C ASP A 76 -8.74 1.07 -8.93
N HIS A 77 -9.61 0.19 -9.42
CA HIS A 77 -9.43 -1.26 -9.37
C HIS A 77 -8.93 -1.78 -10.73
N ILE A 78 -8.14 -2.84 -10.68
CA ILE A 78 -7.59 -3.51 -11.85
C ILE A 78 -8.52 -4.66 -12.20
N MET A 79 -9.03 -4.68 -13.42
CA MET A 79 -10.03 -5.66 -13.86
C MET A 79 -9.50 -6.52 -15.01
N GLU A 80 -9.81 -7.82 -14.98
CA GLU A 80 -9.54 -8.78 -16.06
C GLU A 80 -10.79 -9.62 -16.30
N ALA A 81 -11.36 -9.55 -17.50
CA ALA A 81 -12.58 -10.30 -17.87
C ALA A 81 -13.74 -10.16 -16.85
N GLY A 82 -13.88 -8.98 -16.22
CA GLY A 82 -14.91 -8.70 -15.22
C GLY A 82 -14.57 -9.12 -13.79
N ARG A 83 -13.41 -9.74 -13.56
CA ARG A 83 -12.87 -10.07 -12.24
C ARG A 83 -11.93 -8.97 -11.76
N CYS A 84 -12.03 -8.58 -10.49
CA CYS A 84 -11.03 -7.73 -9.85
C CYS A 84 -9.76 -8.54 -9.60
N ILE A 85 -8.62 -8.06 -10.13
CA ILE A 85 -7.32 -8.71 -10.02
C ILE A 85 -6.29 -7.86 -9.27
N GLY A 86 -6.70 -6.72 -8.73
CA GLY A 86 -5.80 -5.78 -8.08
C GLY A 86 -6.41 -4.39 -7.94
N PHE A 87 -5.60 -3.43 -7.53
CA PHE A 87 -5.99 -2.03 -7.46
C PHE A 87 -4.78 -1.10 -7.62
N ILE A 88 -5.07 0.18 -7.88
CA ILE A 88 -4.08 1.22 -8.10
C ILE A 88 -4.22 2.27 -6.99
N VAL A 89 -3.08 2.67 -6.41
CA VAL A 89 -2.98 3.80 -5.49
C VAL A 89 -2.02 4.87 -6.04
N ASP A 90 -2.15 6.10 -5.54
CA ASP A 90 -1.18 7.15 -5.86
C ASP A 90 0.20 6.82 -5.27
N ASN A 91 1.24 7.25 -6.00
CA ASN A 91 2.58 7.25 -5.44
C ASN A 91 2.72 8.42 -4.44
N VAL A 92 3.34 8.16 -3.29
CA VAL A 92 3.64 9.20 -2.30
C VAL A 92 4.98 9.83 -2.67
N ASP A 93 4.95 10.92 -3.42
CA ASP A 93 6.16 11.55 -3.95
C ASP A 93 7.19 11.93 -2.87
N GLY A 94 8.45 11.57 -3.12
CA GLY A 94 9.57 11.81 -2.20
C GLY A 94 9.48 11.02 -0.89
N ALA A 95 8.59 10.02 -0.81
CA ALA A 95 8.50 9.15 0.34
C ALA A 95 9.71 8.22 0.45
N ARG A 96 10.05 7.92 1.70
CA ARG A 96 10.96 6.85 2.09
C ARG A 96 10.37 6.07 3.26
N ALA A 97 10.82 4.85 3.50
CA ALA A 97 10.52 4.14 4.74
C ALA A 97 10.87 5.01 5.96
N ALA A 98 10.00 4.96 6.98
CA ALA A 98 10.22 5.66 8.22
C ALA A 98 11.43 5.08 8.98
N LYS A 99 12.12 5.96 9.71
CA LYS A 99 13.23 5.63 10.60
C LYS A 99 12.82 5.91 12.05
N VAL A 100 13.64 5.46 13.00
CA VAL A 100 13.43 5.75 14.44
C VAL A 100 13.26 7.26 14.71
N ALA A 101 14.04 8.10 14.03
CA ALA A 101 13.93 9.57 14.16
C ALA A 101 12.59 10.15 13.67
N ASP A 102 11.79 9.38 12.93
CA ASP A 102 10.49 9.78 12.40
C ASP A 102 9.32 9.41 13.31
N LEU A 103 9.58 8.84 14.50
CA LEU A 103 8.57 8.30 15.41
C LEU A 103 7.39 9.25 15.65
N SER A 104 7.66 10.53 15.90
CA SER A 104 6.61 11.54 16.14
C SER A 104 5.67 11.71 14.93
N ALA A 105 6.20 11.63 13.71
CA ALA A 105 5.38 11.68 12.50
C ALA A 105 4.54 10.41 12.33
N CYS A 106 5.11 9.23 12.65
CA CYS A 106 4.40 7.96 12.64
C CYS A 106 3.27 7.92 13.68
N GLN A 107 3.54 8.39 14.90
CA GLN A 107 2.54 8.52 15.97
C GLN A 107 1.38 9.42 15.54
N SER A 108 1.68 10.54 14.87
CA SER A 108 0.65 11.44 14.34
C SER A 108 -0.21 10.78 13.25
N ALA A 109 0.39 9.98 12.37
CA ALA A 109 -0.35 9.22 11.36
C ALA A 109 -1.23 8.13 11.97
N LEU A 110 -0.72 7.41 12.99
CA LEU A 110 -1.46 6.38 13.70
C LEU A 110 -2.62 6.96 14.51
N ALA A 111 -2.39 8.04 15.27
CA ALA A 111 -3.46 8.76 15.98
C ALA A 111 -4.61 9.14 15.05
N LYS A 112 -4.27 9.60 13.84
CA LYS A 112 -5.25 9.97 12.83
C LYS A 112 -6.07 8.77 12.34
N LEU A 113 -5.43 7.63 12.08
CA LEU A 113 -6.14 6.39 11.73
C LEU A 113 -7.10 5.98 12.85
N GLN A 114 -6.63 6.00 14.10
CA GLN A 114 -7.41 5.59 15.26
C GLN A 114 -8.57 6.54 15.57
N SER A 115 -8.43 7.84 15.29
CA SER A 115 -9.53 8.81 15.40
C SER A 115 -10.71 8.49 14.47
N LEU A 116 -10.48 7.68 13.42
CA LEU A 116 -11.51 7.18 12.51
C LEU A 116 -12.12 5.85 12.98
N GLY A 117 -11.74 5.38 14.18
CA GLY A 117 -12.16 4.09 14.73
C GLY A 117 -11.57 2.90 13.98
N ILE A 118 -10.32 3.01 13.52
CA ILE A 118 -9.65 1.97 12.73
C ILE A 118 -8.38 1.52 13.44
N VAL A 119 -8.23 0.20 13.60
CA VAL A 119 -6.99 -0.48 13.99
C VAL A 119 -6.30 -0.90 12.69
N HIS A 120 -5.01 -0.61 12.54
CA HIS A 120 -4.19 -1.05 11.41
C HIS A 120 -3.97 -2.57 11.41
N GLY A 121 -3.75 -3.15 12.59
CA GLY A 121 -3.58 -4.59 12.78
C GLY A 121 -2.14 -5.07 12.63
N ASP A 122 -1.37 -4.47 11.72
CA ASP A 122 0.05 -4.76 11.51
C ASP A 122 0.93 -3.51 11.64
N ILE A 123 1.27 -3.13 12.88
CA ILE A 123 2.13 -1.98 13.14
C ILE A 123 3.59 -2.41 13.10
N ASN A 124 4.27 -2.05 12.01
CA ASN A 124 5.71 -2.20 11.83
C ASN A 124 6.29 -0.95 11.11
N LYS A 125 7.61 -0.74 11.13
CA LYS A 125 8.24 0.49 10.58
C LYS A 125 8.17 0.60 9.06
N HIS A 126 7.97 -0.52 8.36
CA HIS A 126 7.87 -0.57 6.90
C HIS A 126 6.52 -0.08 6.41
N ASN A 127 5.48 -0.19 7.25
CA ASN A 127 4.14 0.30 6.95
C ASN A 127 3.98 1.82 7.11
N PHE A 128 5.07 2.55 7.36
CA PHE A 128 5.10 4.02 7.43
C PHE A 128 6.02 4.61 6.38
N LEU A 129 5.45 5.49 5.56
CA LEU A 129 6.15 6.29 4.58
C LEU A 129 6.33 7.72 5.07
N LYS A 130 7.59 8.16 5.22
CA LYS A 130 7.96 9.51 5.63
C LYS A 130 8.14 10.42 4.41
N HIS A 131 7.47 11.57 4.42
CA HIS A 131 7.62 12.64 3.41
C HIS A 131 7.22 14.00 3.99
N ASN A 132 7.75 15.11 3.47
CA ASN A 132 7.24 16.47 3.75
C ASN A 132 6.87 16.76 5.23
N GLY A 133 7.74 16.42 6.18
CA GLY A 133 7.46 16.60 7.62
C GLY A 133 6.42 15.66 8.26
N LYS A 134 5.63 14.91 7.47
CA LYS A 134 4.60 13.96 7.93
C LYS A 134 4.92 12.50 7.61
N ALA A 135 4.10 11.58 8.12
CA ALA A 135 4.11 10.18 7.72
C ALA A 135 2.74 9.77 7.15
N THR A 136 2.74 8.72 6.34
CA THR A 136 1.56 8.12 5.72
C THR A 136 1.62 6.62 5.96
N LEU A 137 0.49 6.03 6.36
CA LEU A 137 0.35 4.59 6.56
C LEU A 137 0.08 3.89 5.23
N ILE A 138 0.64 2.71 5.07
CA ILE A 138 0.37 1.82 3.94
C ILE A 138 0.06 0.41 4.47
N ASP A 139 -0.42 -0.45 3.58
CA ASP A 139 -0.63 -1.86 3.85
C ASP A 139 -1.79 -2.16 4.84
N PHE A 140 -3.00 -1.79 4.42
CA PHE A 140 -4.20 -1.87 5.26
C PHE A 140 -4.91 -3.23 5.21
N GLU A 141 -4.25 -4.31 4.78
CA GLU A 141 -4.89 -5.63 4.64
C GLU A 141 -5.36 -6.24 5.97
N SER A 142 -4.66 -5.91 7.07
CA SER A 142 -5.02 -6.32 8.43
C SER A 142 -5.96 -5.33 9.13
N ALA A 143 -6.30 -4.23 8.47
CA ALA A 143 -7.00 -3.12 9.10
C ALA A 143 -8.49 -3.41 9.25
N ARG A 144 -9.06 -2.94 10.36
CA ARG A 144 -10.47 -3.17 10.70
C ARG A 144 -11.05 -2.05 11.54
N LYS A 145 -12.36 -1.87 11.47
CA LYS A 145 -13.09 -1.00 12.38
C LYS A 145 -13.05 -1.56 13.80
N SER A 146 -12.85 -0.68 14.77
CA SER A 146 -12.80 -1.02 16.19
C SER A 146 -13.25 0.18 17.02
N SER A 147 -13.82 -0.11 18.18
CA SER A 147 -14.06 0.87 19.26
C SER A 147 -13.33 0.47 20.55
N ASN A 148 -12.41 -0.49 20.46
CA ASN A 148 -11.70 -1.03 21.61
C ASN A 148 -10.41 -0.24 21.85
N GLU A 149 -10.44 0.63 22.86
CA GLU A 149 -9.31 1.47 23.28
C GLU A 149 -8.05 0.65 23.59
N VAL A 150 -8.18 -0.58 24.11
CA VAL A 150 -7.04 -1.46 24.39
C VAL A 150 -6.30 -1.83 23.10
N GLN A 151 -7.00 -1.99 21.98
CA GLN A 151 -6.35 -2.27 20.69
C GLN A 151 -5.60 -1.05 20.17
N PHE A 152 -6.16 0.16 20.34
CA PHE A 152 -5.49 1.40 19.95
C PHE A 152 -4.23 1.68 20.75
N GLU A 153 -4.30 1.48 22.07
CA GLU A 153 -3.16 1.61 22.97
C GLU A 153 -2.07 0.58 22.63
N SER A 154 -2.47 -0.68 22.34
CA SER A 154 -1.52 -1.72 21.95
C SER A 154 -0.77 -1.39 20.65
N GLU A 155 -1.42 -0.76 19.66
CA GLU A 155 -0.77 -0.31 18.44
C GLU A 155 0.24 0.81 18.70
N PHE A 156 -0.10 1.76 19.58
CA PHE A 156 0.80 2.83 19.98
C PHE A 156 2.04 2.28 20.70
N GLN A 157 1.86 1.35 21.63
CA GLN A 157 2.97 0.70 22.33
C GLN A 157 3.86 -0.09 21.37
N ARG A 158 3.28 -0.81 20.40
CA ARG A 158 4.07 -1.47 19.35
C ARG A 158 4.92 -0.46 18.57
N LEU A 159 4.32 0.67 18.19
CA LEU A 159 5.03 1.73 17.47
C LEU A 159 6.20 2.31 18.27
N GLU A 160 6.01 2.54 19.57
CA GLU A 160 7.08 3.02 20.45
C GLU A 160 8.21 2.00 20.59
N ASN A 161 7.88 0.71 20.70
CA ASN A 161 8.87 -0.36 20.80
C ASN A 161 9.71 -0.52 19.52
N LEU A 162 9.18 -0.16 18.34
CA LEU A 162 9.96 -0.16 17.08
C LEU A 162 11.13 0.84 17.10
N SER A 163 11.11 1.85 17.98
CA SER A 163 12.24 2.78 18.16
C SER A 163 13.48 2.12 18.76
N SER A 164 13.31 0.94 19.38
CA SER A 164 14.38 0.15 20.00
C SER A 164 14.94 -0.97 19.10
N ASP A 165 14.32 -1.23 17.95
CA ASP A 165 14.73 -2.30 17.04
C ASP A 165 15.67 -1.78 15.93
N THR A 166 16.93 -2.21 16.00
CA THR A 166 18.01 -1.85 15.06
C THR A 166 18.06 -2.73 13.80
N SER A 167 17.10 -3.62 13.58
CA SER A 167 17.12 -4.54 12.43
C SER A 167 17.01 -3.80 11.08
N GLY A 168 18.01 -3.96 10.20
CA GLY A 168 18.10 -3.27 8.89
C GLY A 168 17.28 -3.90 7.76
N ARG A 169 16.09 -4.43 8.03
CA ARG A 169 15.23 -5.04 7.00
C ARG A 169 14.55 -3.95 6.14
N GLY A 170 14.33 -4.19 4.85
CA GLY A 170 13.68 -3.27 3.93
C GLY A 170 13.63 -3.80 2.50
N GLY A 171 12.62 -3.40 1.72
CA GLY A 171 12.46 -3.80 0.32
C GLY A 171 13.56 -3.26 -0.59
N VAL A 172 13.92 -4.05 -1.59
CA VAL A 172 14.99 -3.74 -2.57
C VAL A 172 14.34 -3.32 -3.89
N ARG A 173 14.71 -2.15 -4.42
CA ARG A 173 14.40 -1.76 -5.79
C ARG A 173 15.28 -2.57 -6.75
N ILE A 174 14.69 -3.49 -7.49
CA ILE A 174 15.39 -4.24 -8.53
C ILE A 174 15.30 -3.43 -9.83
N PRO A 175 16.42 -3.12 -10.52
CA PRO A 175 16.39 -2.56 -11.87
C PRO A 175 15.74 -3.54 -12.86
N GLU A 176 15.22 -3.03 -13.98
CA GLU A 176 14.64 -3.82 -15.07
C GLU A 176 15.50 -5.06 -15.40
N GLU A 177 14.93 -6.26 -15.23
CA GLU A 177 15.44 -7.46 -15.90
C GLU A 177 14.62 -7.73 -17.15
N GLU A 178 15.33 -7.99 -18.26
CA GLU A 178 14.75 -8.50 -19.51
C GLU A 178 13.99 -9.81 -19.22
N GLY A 179 12.66 -9.78 -19.37
CA GLY A 179 11.81 -10.96 -19.18
C GLY A 179 10.51 -10.73 -18.41
N MET A 180 10.22 -9.51 -17.96
CA MET A 180 8.92 -9.21 -17.36
C MET A 180 7.78 -9.44 -18.38
N PRO A 181 6.72 -10.19 -18.00
CA PRO A 181 5.60 -10.42 -18.89
C PRO A 181 4.88 -9.09 -19.18
N ASN A 182 4.64 -8.83 -20.46
CA ASN A 182 3.74 -7.75 -20.89
C ASN A 182 2.33 -8.03 -20.34
N ALA A 183 1.95 -7.39 -19.23
CA ALA A 183 0.60 -7.48 -18.69
C ALA A 183 -0.29 -6.42 -19.36
N THR A 184 -1.32 -6.86 -20.08
CA THR A 184 -2.37 -5.97 -20.57
C THR A 184 -3.40 -5.78 -19.47
N ILE A 185 -3.49 -4.57 -18.92
CA ILE A 185 -4.47 -4.22 -17.88
C ILE A 185 -5.59 -3.39 -18.49
N LEU A 186 -6.82 -3.84 -18.26
CA LEU A 186 -8.02 -3.11 -18.63
C LEU A 186 -8.49 -2.30 -17.41
N LEU A 187 -8.36 -0.97 -17.48
CA LEU A 187 -8.96 -0.05 -16.52
C LEU A 187 -10.32 0.43 -17.06
N ASN A 188 -11.36 0.39 -16.22
CA ASN A 188 -12.68 0.86 -16.59
C ASN A 188 -12.86 2.31 -16.15
N GLY A 189 -12.81 3.24 -17.12
CA GLY A 189 -13.18 4.65 -16.92
C GLY A 189 -14.68 4.91 -17.03
#